data_AF-A0A2E5Q9E1-F1
#
_entry.id   AF-A0A2E5Q9E1-F1
#
_cell.length_a   1.000
_cell.length_b   1.000
_cell.length_c   1.000
_cell.angle_alpha   90.00
_cell.angle_beta   90.00
_cell.angle_gamma   90.00
#
_symmetry.space_group_name_H-M   'P 1'
#
loop_
_entity.id
_entity.type
_entity.pdbx_description
1 polymer ?
#
loop_
_entity_poly.entity_id
_entity_poly.type
_entity_poly.pdbx_seq_one_letter_code
_entity_poly.pdbx_strand_id
1 'polypeptide(L)'
;MSDPAIAVAPTLSQDDYHAIAAQADSLWQFLFMAEPPRNQADMAAADTEAMRWLDTEMMKRDQYMLPGVRRFVSCVHTDVELEETLQALDESSDPDLTGCTSVPTVRS
;
A
#
# COMPACT_ATOMS: atom_id res chain seq x y z
N MET A 1 -27.94 4.71 -4.97
CA MET A 1 -26.61 4.94 -5.55
C MET A 1 -25.72 5.28 -4.36
N SER A 2 -25.18 4.26 -3.71
CA SER A 2 -24.38 4.44 -2.50
C SER A 2 -23.06 5.11 -2.88
N ASP A 3 -22.63 6.08 -2.08
CA ASP A 3 -21.30 6.67 -2.19
C ASP A 3 -20.25 5.55 -2.19
N PRO A 4 -19.28 5.53 -3.12
CA PRO A 4 -18.15 4.60 -3.03
C PRO A 4 -17.27 5.11 -1.88
N ALA A 5 -17.67 4.79 -0.65
CA ALA A 5 -16.90 5.13 0.53
C ALA A 5 -15.55 4.40 0.38
N ILE A 6 -14.48 5.19 0.23
CA ILE A 6 -13.11 4.69 0.33
C ILE A 6 -13.00 4.10 1.74
N ALA A 7 -12.96 2.77 1.83
CA ALA A 7 -12.64 2.12 3.08
C ALA A 7 -11.16 2.38 3.34
N VAL A 8 -10.87 3.03 4.48
CA VAL A 8 -9.51 3.28 4.96
C VAL A 8 -9.28 2.33 6.14
N ALA A 9 -8.46 1.32 5.93
CA ALA A 9 -8.00 0.44 7.01
C ALA A 9 -6.60 0.87 7.45
N PRO A 10 -6.31 0.97 8.76
CA PRO A 10 -4.95 1.15 9.26
C PRO A 10 -4.23 -0.20 9.17
N THR A 11 -3.67 -0.53 8.01
CA THR A 11 -3.04 -1.84 7.79
C THR A 11 -1.57 -1.90 8.21
N LEU A 12 -0.96 -0.78 8.62
CA LEU A 12 0.44 -0.75 9.07
C LEU A 12 0.53 -0.17 10.48
N SER A 13 0.19 -0.97 11.49
CA SER A 13 0.41 -0.61 12.90
C SER A 13 1.84 -0.96 13.34
N GLN A 14 2.80 -0.21 12.81
CA GLN A 14 4.01 0.15 13.56
C GLN A 14 4.02 1.67 13.56
N ASP A 15 4.33 2.28 14.70
CA ASP A 15 4.02 3.67 15.04
C ASP A 15 4.59 4.78 14.11
N ASP A 16 5.25 4.43 13.00
CA ASP A 16 5.94 5.36 12.09
C ASP A 16 5.42 5.38 10.63
N TYR A 17 4.43 4.55 10.28
CA TYR A 17 3.93 4.46 8.90
C TYR A 17 2.65 5.25 8.66
N HIS A 18 2.76 6.47 8.14
CA HIS A 18 1.59 7.21 7.64
C HIS A 18 1.20 6.72 6.24
N ALA A 19 0.54 5.56 6.17
CA ALA A 19 -0.02 5.05 4.92
C ALA A 19 -1.49 4.69 5.07
N ILE A 20 -2.26 5.01 4.04
CA ILE A 20 -3.68 4.75 3.91
C ILE A 20 -3.86 3.62 2.90
N ALA A 21 -4.49 2.53 3.31
CA ALA A 21 -5.01 1.53 2.38
C ALA A 21 -6.37 2.02 1.87
N ALA A 22 -6.40 2.64 0.69
CA ALA A 22 -7.62 3.10 0.03
C ALA A 22 -8.20 1.97 -0.83
N GLN A 23 -9.45 1.60 -0.57
CA GLN A 23 -10.13 0.49 -1.26
C GLN A 23 -11.53 0.89 -1.76
N ALA A 24 -11.86 0.42 -2.96
CA ALA A 24 -13.20 0.47 -3.54
C ALA A 24 -13.42 -0.79 -4.41
N ASP A 25 -14.37 -1.64 -4.01
CA ASP A 25 -14.59 -2.96 -4.62
C ASP A 25 -13.28 -3.76 -4.73
N SER A 26 -12.90 -4.18 -5.94
CA SER A 26 -11.67 -4.94 -6.20
C SER A 26 -10.42 -4.08 -6.42
N LEU A 27 -10.57 -2.74 -6.39
CA LEU A 27 -9.47 -1.80 -6.48
C LEU A 27 -8.94 -1.49 -5.09
N TRP A 28 -7.63 -1.52 -4.95
CA TRP A 28 -6.95 -1.09 -3.75
C TRP A 28 -5.64 -0.36 -4.07
N GLN A 29 -5.22 0.54 -3.19
CA GLN A 29 -4.01 1.32 -3.34
C GLN A 29 -3.49 1.76 -1.98
N PHE A 30 -2.18 1.68 -1.76
CA PHE A 30 -1.55 2.38 -0.64
C PHE A 30 -1.31 3.84 -0.99
N LEU A 31 -1.50 4.74 -0.03
CA LEU A 31 -1.19 6.14 -0.18
C LEU A 31 -0.39 6.56 1.04
N PHE A 32 0.88 6.88 0.83
CA PHE A 32 1.77 7.36 1.88
C PHE A 32 1.49 8.86 2.11
N MET A 33 0.53 9.13 2.97
CA MET A 33 0.07 10.47 3.35
C MET A 33 -0.68 10.40 4.68
N ALA A 34 -0.79 11.54 5.37
CA ALA A 34 -1.42 11.59 6.70
C ALA A 34 -2.96 11.50 6.67
N GLU A 35 -3.60 12.01 5.62
CA GLU A 35 -5.06 12.10 5.52
C GLU A 35 -5.57 11.56 4.18
N PRO A 36 -6.79 11.00 4.11
CA PRO A 36 -7.36 10.53 2.86
C PRO A 36 -7.45 11.66 1.81
N PRO A 37 -7.07 11.40 0.55
CA PRO A 37 -7.10 12.40 -0.50
C PRO A 37 -8.53 12.77 -0.85
N ARG A 38 -8.83 14.07 -0.97
CA ARG A 38 -10.16 14.57 -1.35
C ARG A 38 -10.25 14.90 -2.83
N ASN A 39 -9.10 15.03 -3.49
CA ASN A 39 -9.00 15.45 -4.89
C ASN A 39 -7.68 14.97 -5.52
N GLN A 40 -7.51 15.21 -6.82
CA GLN A 40 -6.32 14.78 -7.57
C GLN A 40 -5.02 15.49 -7.14
N ALA A 41 -5.10 16.71 -6.61
CA ALA A 41 -3.92 17.41 -6.08
C ALA A 41 -3.42 16.73 -4.80
N ASP A 42 -4.35 16.32 -3.91
CA ASP A 42 -4.02 15.53 -2.72
C ASP A 42 -3.36 14.19 -3.12
N MET A 43 -3.89 13.51 -4.16
CA MET A 43 -3.29 12.29 -4.71
C MET A 43 -1.85 12.51 -5.24
N ALA A 44 -1.61 13.65 -5.90
CA ALA A 44 -0.30 13.98 -6.46
C ALA A 44 0.73 14.39 -5.40
N ALA A 45 0.27 14.77 -4.21
CA ALA A 45 1.10 15.14 -3.07
C ALA A 45 1.52 13.94 -2.21
N ALA A 46 0.96 12.74 -2.45
CA ALA A 46 1.35 11.53 -1.74
C ALA A 46 2.84 11.18 -1.96
N ASP A 47 3.47 10.55 -0.96
CA ASP A 47 4.88 10.20 -1.02
C ASP A 47 5.14 9.08 -2.03
N THR A 48 5.55 9.49 -3.23
CA THR A 48 5.86 8.56 -4.33
C THR A 48 7.18 7.81 -4.14
N GLU A 49 8.09 8.30 -3.28
CA GLU A 49 9.35 7.61 -2.97
C GLU A 49 9.07 6.44 -2.04
N ALA A 50 8.25 6.65 -1.00
CA ALA A 50 7.77 5.59 -0.12
C ALA A 50 6.97 4.53 -0.89
N MET A 51 6.11 4.95 -1.83
CA MET A 51 5.41 4.02 -2.72
C MET A 51 6.37 3.16 -3.55
N ARG A 52 7.40 3.76 -4.16
CA ARG A 52 8.39 3.03 -4.97
C ARG A 52 9.22 2.06 -4.14
N TRP A 53 9.55 2.44 -2.91
CA TRP A 53 10.20 1.55 -1.96
C TRP A 53 9.32 0.33 -1.68
N LEU A 54 8.04 0.53 -1.37
CA LEU A 54 7.10 -0.57 -1.12
C LEU A 54 6.96 -1.47 -2.35
N ASP A 55 6.81 -0.88 -3.55
CA ASP A 55 6.77 -1.63 -4.81
C ASP A 55 8.01 -2.51 -4.98
N THR A 56 9.19 -1.99 -4.62
CA THR A 56 10.45 -2.72 -4.70
C THR A 56 10.51 -3.87 -3.70
N GLU A 57 10.08 -3.65 -2.46
CA GLU A 57 10.06 -4.69 -1.44
C GLU A 57 9.06 -5.81 -1.74
N MET A 58 7.88 -5.47 -2.28
CA MET A 58 6.91 -6.45 -2.73
C MET A 58 7.44 -7.27 -3.92
N MET A 59 8.11 -6.63 -4.89
CA MET A 59 8.72 -7.34 -6.02
C MET A 59 9.82 -8.33 -5.59
N LYS A 60 10.58 -8.03 -4.52
CA LYS A 60 11.58 -8.97 -3.97
C LYS A 60 10.95 -10.23 -3.37
N ARG A 61 9.64 -10.19 -3.08
CA ARG A 61 8.83 -11.25 -2.46
C ARG A 61 7.84 -11.85 -3.45
N ASP A 62 8.21 -11.86 -4.73
CA ASP A 62 7.43 -12.40 -5.85
C ASP A 62 6.05 -11.76 -6.07
N GLN A 63 5.78 -10.60 -5.45
CA GLN A 63 4.55 -9.85 -5.66
C GLN A 63 4.74 -8.78 -6.73
N TYR A 64 4.33 -9.10 -7.96
CA TYR A 64 4.39 -8.15 -9.07
C TYR A 64 3.13 -7.29 -9.15
N MET A 65 3.33 -5.97 -9.05
CA MET A 65 2.29 -4.96 -9.26
C MET A 65 2.84 -3.86 -10.15
N LEU A 66 1.98 -3.23 -10.96
CA LEU A 66 2.39 -2.07 -11.74
C LEU A 66 2.84 -0.95 -10.77
N PRO A 67 4.09 -0.45 -10.88
CA PRO A 67 4.59 0.53 -9.93
C PRO A 67 3.82 1.85 -9.97
N GLY A 68 3.60 2.46 -8.80
CA GLY A 68 3.01 3.79 -8.67
C GLY A 68 1.55 3.92 -9.14
N VAL A 69 0.84 2.81 -9.35
CA VAL A 69 -0.58 2.82 -9.75
C VAL A 69 -1.46 2.00 -8.80
N ARG A 70 -2.76 2.08 -9.06
CA ARG A 70 -3.81 1.29 -8.41
C ARG A 70 -3.62 -0.20 -8.70
N ARG A 71 -3.90 -1.02 -7.68
CA ARG A 71 -3.81 -2.48 -7.71
C ARG A 71 -5.22 -3.06 -7.81
N PHE A 72 -5.33 -4.22 -8.45
CA PHE A 72 -6.61 -4.86 -8.72
C PHE A 72 -6.55 -6.33 -8.33
N VAL A 73 -7.59 -6.78 -7.63
CA VAL A 73 -7.85 -8.21 -7.44
C VAL A 73 -8.76 -8.67 -8.56
N SER A 74 -8.34 -9.69 -9.31
CA SER A 74 -9.15 -10.31 -10.36
C SER A 74 -9.84 -11.57 -9.84
N CYS A 75 -10.86 -12.05 -10.55
CA CYS A 75 -11.63 -13.24 -10.17
C CYS A 75 -10.85 -14.56 -10.19
N VAL A 76 -9.61 -14.57 -10.68
CA VAL A 76 -8.75 -15.75 -10.63
C VAL A 76 -7.91 -15.82 -9.36
N HIS A 77 -7.83 -14.73 -8.59
CA HIS A 77 -7.20 -14.77 -7.26
C HIS A 77 -8.10 -15.53 -6.30
N THR A 78 -7.51 -16.46 -5.58
CA THR A 78 -8.13 -17.18 -4.47
C THR A 78 -7.63 -16.61 -3.15
N ASP A 79 -8.15 -17.15 -2.05
CA ASP A 79 -7.68 -16.79 -0.71
C ASP A 79 -6.19 -17.08 -0.51
N VAL A 80 -5.61 -18.03 -1.26
CA VAL A 80 -4.19 -18.36 -1.18
C VAL A 80 -3.33 -17.21 -1.68
N GLU A 81 -3.58 -16.71 -2.89
CA GLU A 81 -2.78 -15.60 -3.44
C GLU A 81 -2.97 -14.31 -2.64
N LEU A 82 -4.15 -14.12 -2.04
CA LEU A 82 -4.43 -12.98 -1.16
C LEU A 82 -3.64 -13.08 0.15
N GLU A 83 -3.60 -14.25 0.79
CA GLU A 83 -2.81 -14.47 2.00
C GLU A 83 -1.31 -14.32 1.73
N GLU A 84 -0.81 -14.85 0.61
CA GLU A 84 0.59 -14.66 0.18
C GLU A 84 0.92 -13.17 -0.04
N THR A 85 -0.02 -12.40 -0.58
CA THR A 85 0.15 -10.94 -0.75
C THR A 85 0.22 -10.23 0.61
N LEU A 86 -0.63 -10.61 1.56
CA LEU A 86 -0.64 -10.03 2.91
C LEU A 86 0.63 -10.40 3.68
N GLN A 87 1.09 -11.64 3.57
CA GLN A 87 2.35 -12.06 4.17
C GLN A 87 3.54 -11.29 3.58
N ALA A 88 3.61 -11.16 2.26
CA ALA A 88 4.67 -10.39 1.62
C ALA A 88 4.64 -8.90 2.03
N LEU A 89 3.44 -8.34 2.26
CA LEU A 89 3.27 -6.99 2.78
C LEU A 89 3.82 -6.86 4.21
N ASP A 90 3.50 -7.79 5.10
CA ASP A 90 4.02 -7.81 6.47
C ASP A 90 5.56 -7.90 6.48
N GLU A 91 6.11 -8.86 5.73
CA GLU A 91 7.55 -9.03 5.56
C GLU A 91 8.23 -7.81 4.92
N SER A 92 7.53 -7.04 4.08
CA SER A 92 8.04 -5.83 3.46
C SER A 92 8.23 -4.68 4.46
N SER A 93 7.51 -4.71 5.58
CA SER A 93 7.63 -3.72 6.65
C SER A 93 8.61 -4.13 7.75
N ASP A 94 9.12 -5.37 7.70
CA ASP A 94 10.09 -5.89 8.68
C ASP A 94 11.52 -5.36 8.39
N PRO A 95 12.12 -4.58 9.30
CA PRO A 95 13.48 -4.04 9.12
C PRO A 95 14.55 -5.14 9.04
N ASP A 96 14.35 -6.30 9.69
CA ASP A 96 15.32 -7.39 9.69
C ASP A 96 15.35 -8.11 8.32
N LEU A 97 14.22 -8.13 7.62
CA LEU A 97 14.09 -8.77 6.29
C LEU A 97 14.42 -7.81 5.14
N THR A 98 14.12 -6.52 5.30
CA THR A 98 14.40 -5.51 4.27
C THR A 98 15.85 -5.04 4.26
N GLY A 99 16.59 -5.25 5.36
CA GLY A 99 17.93 -4.69 5.56
C GLY A 99 17.94 -3.16 5.63
N CYS A 100 16.76 -2.55 5.76
CA CYS A 100 16.56 -1.11 5.87
C CYS A 100 16.16 -0.79 7.32
N THR A 101 16.96 0.01 8.00
CA THR A 101 16.74 0.36 9.42
C THR A 101 15.60 1.37 9.63
N SER A 102 15.04 1.92 8.54
CA SER A 102 13.88 2.79 8.55
C SER A 102 13.18 2.73 7.20
N VAL A 103 11.87 2.52 7.20
CA VAL A 103 11.06 2.74 5.99
C VAL A 103 10.93 4.24 5.75
N PRO A 104 10.91 4.71 4.49
CA PRO A 104 10.62 6.11 4.17
C PRO A 104 9.37 6.62 4.90
N THR A 105 9.62 7.49 5.88
CA THR A 105 8.58 8.23 6.62
C THR A 105 8.03 9.32 5.72
N VAL A 106 6.70 9.45 5.66
CA VAL A 106 6.04 10.57 4.98
C VAL A 106 6.63 11.88 5.51
N ARG A 107 7.34 12.61 4.66
CA ARG A 107 7.80 13.95 5.00
C ARG A 107 6.60 14.89 4.97
N SER A 108 6.27 15.44 6.14
CA SER A 108 5.25 16.50 6.34
C SER A 108 5.52 17.73 5.49
#